data_AF-A0A4P5PB01-F1
#
_entry.id   AF-A0A4P5PB01-F1
#
_cell.length_a   1.000
_cell.length_b   1.000
_cell.length_c   1.000
_cell.angle_alpha   90.00
_cell.angle_beta   90.00
_cell.angle_gamma   90.00
#
_symmetry.space_group_name_H-M   'P 1'
#
loop_
_entity.id
_entity.type
_entity.pdbx_description
1 polymer ?
#
loop_
_entity_poly.entity_id
_entity_poly.type
_entity_poly.pdbx_seq_one_letter_code
_entity_poly.pdbx_strand_id
1 'polypeptide(L)'
;MTTLAEVTLNKVVQIEGIQLSSELKRRMQDLGMIVGSKIAVVNHSGDNSIVLLHNARVALDQSLLEQILVKEVTEDQSTWISLDQLGVGETAKVVSVHGTGAVKRRLMDMGLTKGTAIKVVKLAPLGDPMEIAIRGYELSLRKSESELIIVAKEAE
;
A
#
# COMPACT_ATOMS: atom_id res chain seq x y z
N MET A 1 18.51 12.85 -9.44
CA MET A 1 17.72 11.62 -9.55
C MET A 1 17.52 11.11 -8.14
N THR A 2 16.30 10.81 -7.73
CA THR A 2 15.98 10.40 -6.37
C THR A 2 15.90 8.87 -6.32
N THR A 3 16.46 8.27 -5.29
CA THR A 3 16.37 6.81 -5.09
C THR A 3 15.19 6.48 -4.20
N LEU A 4 14.74 5.22 -4.22
CA LEU A 4 13.66 4.78 -3.33
C LEU A 4 14.03 4.89 -1.84
N ALA A 5 15.34 4.90 -1.50
CA ALA A 5 15.84 5.07 -0.15
C ALA A 5 15.57 6.48 0.42
N GLU A 6 15.46 7.50 -0.44
CA GLU A 6 15.27 8.90 -0.06
C GLU A 6 13.78 9.32 -0.05
N VAL A 7 12.87 8.40 -0.37
CA VAL A 7 11.44 8.68 -0.51
C VAL A 7 10.79 8.79 0.87
N THR A 8 9.96 9.83 1.04
CA THR A 8 9.13 10.00 2.23
C THR A 8 8.13 8.85 2.37
N LEU A 9 7.97 8.32 3.59
CA LEU A 9 7.03 7.23 3.86
C LEU A 9 5.62 7.55 3.35
N ASN A 10 4.96 6.50 2.85
CA ASN A 10 3.61 6.47 2.32
C ASN A 10 3.38 7.32 1.05
N LYS A 11 4.36 8.10 0.59
CA LYS A 11 4.26 8.85 -0.66
C LYS A 11 4.36 7.91 -1.86
N VAL A 12 3.43 8.04 -2.80
CA VAL A 12 3.47 7.28 -4.05
C VAL A 12 4.46 7.91 -5.02
N VAL A 13 5.38 7.10 -5.52
CA VAL A 13 6.38 7.47 -6.53
C VAL A 13 6.34 6.50 -7.70
N GLN A 14 6.86 6.91 -8.85
CA GLN A 14 6.92 6.06 -10.04
C GLN A 14 8.36 5.62 -10.29
N ILE A 15 8.56 4.33 -10.56
CA ILE A 15 9.86 3.80 -10.93
C ILE A 15 10.27 4.35 -12.30
N GLU A 16 11.40 5.03 -12.36
CA GLU A 16 11.99 5.55 -13.58
C GLU A 16 13.08 4.62 -14.11
N GLY A 17 13.81 3.95 -13.22
CA GLY A 17 14.91 3.06 -13.59
C GLY A 17 15.21 2.03 -12.51
N ILE A 18 15.73 0.88 -12.93
CA ILE A 18 16.16 -0.20 -12.04
C ILE A 18 17.57 -0.60 -12.45
N GLN A 19 18.54 -0.34 -11.59
CA GLN A 19 19.98 -0.58 -11.80
C GLN A 19 20.45 -1.87 -11.10
N LEU A 20 19.78 -2.99 -11.38
CA LEU A 20 20.09 -4.29 -10.81
C LEU A 20 20.79 -5.20 -11.82
N SER A 21 21.47 -6.25 -11.32
CA SER A 21 21.94 -7.35 -12.15
C SER A 21 20.79 -7.99 -12.93
N SER A 22 21.09 -8.56 -14.11
CA SER A 22 20.07 -9.11 -15.01
C SER A 22 19.21 -10.23 -14.40
N GLU A 23 19.76 -11.00 -13.47
CA GLU A 23 19.05 -12.08 -12.79
C GLU A 23 18.07 -11.54 -11.73
N LEU A 24 18.53 -10.60 -10.91
CA LEU A 24 17.70 -9.99 -9.86
C LEU A 24 16.63 -9.08 -10.46
N LYS A 25 16.95 -8.39 -11.56
CA LYS A 25 15.99 -7.59 -12.33
C LYS A 25 14.82 -8.47 -12.80
N ARG A 26 15.06 -9.65 -13.37
CA ARG A 26 13.97 -10.56 -13.78
C ARG A 26 13.07 -10.93 -12.61
N ARG A 27 13.65 -11.30 -11.47
CA ARG A 27 12.89 -11.62 -10.26
C ARG A 27 12.06 -10.44 -9.76
N MET A 28 12.59 -9.22 -9.82
CA MET A 28 11.85 -8.00 -9.48
C MET A 28 10.70 -7.74 -10.47
N GLN A 29 10.92 -7.97 -11.77
CA GLN A 29 9.87 -7.84 -12.78
C GLN A 29 8.72 -8.83 -12.56
N ASP A 30 9.02 -10.07 -12.17
CA ASP A 30 8.01 -11.09 -11.85
C ASP A 30 7.14 -10.69 -10.64
N LEU A 31 7.70 -9.93 -9.70
CA LEU A 31 6.98 -9.36 -8.56
C LEU A 31 6.15 -8.11 -8.92
N GLY A 32 6.22 -7.63 -10.18
CA GLY A 32 5.51 -6.43 -10.65
C GLY A 32 6.30 -5.13 -10.50
N MET A 33 7.58 -5.21 -10.13
CA MET A 33 8.48 -4.07 -10.05
C MET A 33 9.13 -3.84 -11.42
N ILE A 34 8.44 -3.10 -12.27
CA ILE A 34 8.87 -2.70 -13.61
C ILE A 34 9.00 -1.18 -13.69
N VAL A 35 9.77 -0.69 -14.66
CA VAL A 35 9.82 0.74 -14.96
C VAL A 35 8.41 1.22 -15.32
N GLY A 36 8.00 2.33 -14.73
CA GLY A 36 6.67 2.89 -14.85
C GLY A 36 5.68 2.46 -13.76
N SER A 37 5.98 1.43 -12.96
CA SER A 37 5.14 1.03 -11.82
C SER A 37 5.10 2.09 -10.73
N LYS A 38 3.92 2.27 -10.11
CA LYS A 38 3.75 3.07 -8.90
C LYS A 38 4.06 2.23 -7.67
N ILE A 39 4.82 2.81 -6.75
CA ILE A 39 5.26 2.17 -5.50
C ILE A 39 5.22 3.16 -4.34
N ALA A 40 5.11 2.66 -3.11
CA ALA A 40 5.19 3.48 -1.90
C ALA A 40 5.99 2.73 -0.82
N VAL A 41 6.82 3.44 -0.06
CA VAL A 41 7.56 2.86 1.07
C VAL A 41 6.71 3.04 2.33
N VAL A 42 6.34 1.96 3.01
CA VAL A 42 5.42 2.04 4.17
C VAL A 42 6.19 2.09 5.49
N ASN A 43 7.31 1.39 5.54
CA ASN A 43 8.09 1.29 6.75
C ASN A 43 9.56 1.14 6.40
N HIS A 44 10.40 1.70 7.26
CA HIS A 44 11.84 1.57 7.26
C HIS A 44 12.26 1.06 8.64
N SER A 45 12.69 -0.19 8.72
CA SER A 45 13.02 -0.86 9.97
C SER A 45 14.47 -1.35 9.89
N GLY A 46 15.41 -0.47 10.24
CA GLY A 46 16.85 -0.72 10.09
C GLY A 46 17.21 -0.92 8.63
N ASP A 47 17.88 -2.03 8.32
CA ASP A 47 18.37 -2.31 6.97
C ASP A 47 17.28 -2.76 5.98
N ASN A 48 16.06 -3.02 6.46
CA ASN A 48 14.95 -3.54 5.66
C ASN A 48 13.79 -2.55 5.60
N SER A 49 13.23 -2.37 4.40
CA SER A 49 12.04 -1.56 4.16
C SER A 49 10.92 -2.38 3.53
N ILE A 50 9.69 -2.09 3.93
CA ILE A 50 8.50 -2.68 3.31
C ILE A 50 8.01 -1.73 2.22
N VAL A 51 8.04 -2.22 0.99
CA VAL A 51 7.55 -1.50 -0.19
C VAL A 51 6.21 -2.06 -0.61
N LEU A 52 5.26 -1.16 -0.85
CA LEU A 52 3.99 -1.44 -1.48
C LEU A 52 4.09 -1.35 -2.99
N LEU A 53 3.73 -2.46 -3.62
CA LEU A 53 3.40 -2.55 -5.03
C LEU A 53 1.88 -2.66 -5.18
N HIS A 54 1.37 -2.53 -6.40
CA HIS A 54 -0.07 -2.66 -6.65
C HIS A 54 -0.65 -4.00 -6.15
N ASN A 55 0.11 -5.09 -6.29
CA ASN A 55 -0.36 -6.45 -6.03
C ASN A 55 0.36 -7.17 -4.89
N ALA A 56 1.39 -6.56 -4.31
CA ALA A 56 2.26 -7.22 -3.34
C ALA A 56 2.87 -6.24 -2.35
N ARG A 57 3.13 -6.75 -1.15
CA ARG A 57 4.03 -6.15 -0.16
C ARG A 57 5.36 -6.88 -0.26
N VAL A 58 6.43 -6.15 -0.53
CA VAL A 58 7.77 -6.72 -0.73
C VAL A 58 8.72 -6.09 0.28
N ALA A 59 9.45 -6.92 1.02
CA ALA A 59 10.56 -6.47 1.84
C ALA A 59 11.80 -6.32 0.94
N LEU A 60 12.44 -5.16 0.99
CA LEU A 60 13.68 -4.85 0.28
C LEU A 60 14.72 -4.39 1.30
N ASP A 61 15.97 -4.81 1.09
CA ASP A 61 17.11 -4.29 1.86
C ASP A 61 17.53 -2.90 1.33
N GLN A 62 18.39 -2.21 2.08
CA GLN A 62 18.92 -0.90 1.71
C GLN A 62 19.63 -0.89 0.35
N SER A 63 20.39 -1.93 0.02
CA SER A 63 21.15 -2.01 -1.24
C SER A 63 20.23 -2.00 -2.46
N LEU A 64 19.05 -2.62 -2.36
CA LEU A 64 18.03 -2.61 -3.41
C LEU A 64 17.35 -1.25 -3.54
N LEU A 65 17.09 -0.56 -2.43
CA LEU A 65 16.44 0.75 -2.44
C LEU A 65 17.30 1.81 -3.15
N GLU A 66 18.63 1.77 -2.95
CA GLU A 66 19.59 2.67 -3.57
C GLU A 66 19.69 2.45 -5.10
N GLN A 67 19.37 1.25 -5.59
CA GLN A 67 19.44 0.89 -7.01
C GLN A 67 18.13 1.12 -7.78
N ILE A 68 17.07 1.56 -7.10
CA ILE A 68 15.77 1.86 -7.71
C ILE A 68 15.62 3.38 -7.82
N LEU A 69 15.65 3.87 -9.05
CA LEU A 69 15.46 5.28 -9.38
C LEU A 69 13.98 5.57 -9.53
N VAL A 70 13.53 6.64 -8.89
CA VAL A 70 12.12 7.04 -8.86
C VAL A 70 11.95 8.52 -9.18
N LYS A 71 10.76 8.84 -9.69
CA LYS A 71 10.29 10.20 -9.88
C LYS A 71 8.97 10.42 -9.14
N GLU A 72 8.73 11.67 -8.75
CA GLU A 72 7.46 12.04 -8.16
C GLU A 72 6.33 11.97 -9.20
N VAL A 73 5.15 11.50 -8.76
CA VAL A 73 3.96 11.46 -9.61
C VAL A 73 3.23 12.79 -9.47
N THR A 74 3.33 13.64 -10.48
CA THR A 74 2.80 15.02 -10.46
C THR A 74 1.26 15.08 -10.46
N GLU A 75 0.60 14.02 -10.95
CA GLU A 75 -0.86 13.95 -11.09
C GLU A 75 -1.56 13.27 -9.90
N ASP A 76 -0.80 12.64 -9.00
CA ASP A 76 -1.34 11.75 -7.99
C ASP A 76 -0.61 11.98 -6.65
N GLN A 77 -1.04 13.00 -5.90
CA GLN A 77 -0.58 13.25 -4.52
C GLN A 77 -1.12 12.21 -3.53
N SER A 78 -1.55 11.05 -4.01
CA SER A 78 -2.09 9.98 -3.20
C SER A 78 -1.02 9.46 -2.24
N THR A 79 -1.40 9.34 -0.98
CA THR A 79 -0.61 8.66 0.04
C THR A 79 -1.17 7.25 0.19
N TRP A 80 -0.34 6.22 -0.05
CA TRP A 80 -0.74 4.83 0.12
C TRP A 80 -0.36 4.35 1.51
N ILE A 81 -1.37 3.91 2.27
CA ILE A 81 -1.22 3.34 3.60
C ILE A 81 -2.03 2.05 3.71
N SER A 82 -1.78 1.28 4.78
CA SER A 82 -2.71 0.22 5.16
C SER A 82 -3.95 0.82 5.83
N LEU A 83 -5.10 0.17 5.68
CA LEU A 83 -6.38 0.67 6.19
C LEU A 83 -6.35 0.90 7.70
N ASP A 84 -5.65 0.06 8.47
CA ASP A 84 -5.52 0.21 9.92
C ASP A 84 -4.83 1.51 10.37
N GLN A 85 -4.11 2.19 9.47
CA GLN A 85 -3.46 3.47 9.75
C GLN A 85 -4.38 4.68 9.57
N LEU A 86 -5.60 4.50 9.03
CA LEU A 86 -6.57 5.60 8.93
C LEU A 86 -7.16 5.94 10.29
N GLY A 87 -7.26 7.24 10.56
CA GLY A 87 -7.95 7.80 11.71
C GLY A 87 -9.47 7.81 11.55
N VAL A 88 -10.20 7.95 12.66
CA VAL A 88 -11.67 8.11 12.64
C VAL A 88 -12.04 9.37 11.88
N GLY A 89 -13.01 9.26 10.97
CA GLY A 89 -13.47 10.34 10.10
C GLY A 89 -12.76 10.40 8.75
N GLU A 90 -11.56 9.80 8.63
CA GLU A 90 -10.78 9.83 7.39
C GLU A 90 -11.42 9.00 6.28
N THR A 91 -11.20 9.43 5.04
CA THR A 91 -11.70 8.79 3.82
C THR A 91 -10.55 8.34 2.93
N ALA A 92 -10.77 7.25 2.21
CA ALA A 92 -9.79 6.70 1.30
C ALA A 92 -10.45 5.86 0.21
N LYS A 93 -9.67 5.48 -0.80
CA LYS A 93 -10.08 4.51 -1.82
C LYS A 93 -9.22 3.25 -1.75
N VAL A 94 -9.85 2.08 -1.83
CA VAL A 94 -9.14 0.80 -1.87
C VAL A 94 -8.25 0.75 -3.13
N VAL A 95 -6.94 0.58 -2.94
CA VAL A 95 -5.97 0.38 -4.00
C VAL A 95 -5.84 -1.11 -4.30
N SER A 96 -5.67 -1.92 -3.25
CA SER A 96 -5.53 -3.37 -3.36
C SER A 96 -5.86 -4.09 -2.06
N VAL A 97 -6.23 -5.36 -2.18
CA VAL A 97 -6.49 -6.25 -1.04
C VAL A 97 -5.52 -7.43 -1.11
N HIS A 98 -4.67 -7.51 -0.09
CA HIS A 98 -3.70 -8.57 0.11
C HIS A 98 -4.30 -9.72 0.93
N GLY A 99 -3.53 -10.79 1.10
CA GLY A 99 -3.98 -12.01 1.78
C GLY A 99 -4.15 -13.19 0.83
N THR A 100 -4.30 -14.38 1.41
CA THR A 100 -4.33 -15.65 0.68
C THR A 100 -5.67 -16.36 0.85
N GLY A 101 -6.04 -17.15 -0.17
CA GLY A 101 -7.17 -18.08 -0.11
C GLY A 101 -8.50 -17.45 0.31
N ALA A 102 -9.10 -18.02 1.35
CA ALA A 102 -10.46 -17.67 1.81
C ALA A 102 -10.57 -16.23 2.34
N VAL A 103 -9.51 -15.69 2.98
CA VAL A 103 -9.55 -14.35 3.60
C VAL A 103 -9.72 -13.29 2.52
N LYS A 104 -8.86 -13.29 1.50
CA LYS A 104 -8.93 -12.33 0.40
C LYS A 104 -10.29 -12.39 -0.33
N ARG A 105 -10.78 -13.61 -0.60
CA ARG A 105 -12.07 -13.81 -1.25
C ARG A 105 -13.21 -13.25 -0.40
N ARG A 106 -13.25 -13.56 0.88
CA ARG A 106 -14.25 -13.04 1.82
C ARG A 106 -14.24 -11.51 1.88
N LEU A 107 -13.07 -10.87 1.98
CA LEU A 107 -12.97 -9.40 2.00
C LEU A 107 -13.55 -8.79 0.71
N MET A 108 -13.24 -9.38 -0.45
CA MET A 108 -13.81 -8.95 -1.73
C MET A 108 -15.32 -9.16 -1.81
N ASP A 109 -15.83 -10.31 -1.36
CA ASP A 109 -17.26 -10.62 -1.28
C ASP A 109 -17.99 -9.64 -0.35
N MET A 110 -17.31 -9.17 0.70
CA MET A 110 -17.76 -8.11 1.62
C MET A 110 -17.62 -6.70 1.03
N GLY A 111 -17.33 -6.54 -0.26
CA GLY A 111 -17.33 -5.25 -0.96
C GLY A 111 -16.00 -4.51 -0.99
N LEU A 112 -14.94 -5.02 -0.36
CA LEU A 112 -13.60 -4.43 -0.36
C LEU A 112 -12.89 -4.78 -1.68
N THR A 113 -13.17 -3.98 -2.69
CA THR A 113 -12.62 -4.14 -4.05
C THR A 113 -11.94 -2.86 -4.50
N LYS A 114 -10.99 -2.96 -5.42
CA LYS A 114 -10.24 -1.80 -5.94
C LYS A 114 -11.19 -0.68 -6.40
N GLY A 115 -10.90 0.55 -5.97
CA GLY A 115 -11.70 1.75 -6.24
C GLY A 115 -12.86 1.97 -5.27
N THR A 116 -13.14 1.04 -4.35
CA THR A 116 -14.20 1.23 -3.35
C THR A 116 -13.82 2.36 -2.41
N ALA A 117 -14.69 3.37 -2.30
CA ALA A 117 -14.57 4.43 -1.31
C ALA A 117 -14.92 3.89 0.07
N ILE A 118 -14.11 4.26 1.05
CA ILE A 118 -14.25 3.84 2.44
C ILE A 118 -14.15 5.07 3.35
N LYS A 119 -14.85 5.04 4.48
CA LYS A 119 -14.72 6.03 5.55
C LYS A 119 -14.57 5.32 6.88
N VAL A 120 -13.61 5.70 7.70
CA VAL A 120 -13.50 5.15 9.06
C VAL A 120 -14.58 5.79 9.93
N VAL A 121 -15.49 4.97 10.44
CA VAL A 121 -16.60 5.40 11.31
C VAL A 121 -16.16 5.40 12.75
N LYS A 122 -15.47 4.33 13.18
CA LYS A 122 -15.10 4.14 14.57
C LYS A 122 -13.90 3.21 14.70
N LEU A 123 -13.13 3.43 15.76
CA LEU A 123 -12.12 2.51 16.25
C LEU A 123 -12.54 2.00 17.63
N ALA A 124 -12.35 0.71 17.89
CA ALA A 124 -12.49 0.19 19.24
C ALA A 124 -11.45 0.83 20.18
N PRO A 125 -11.70 0.88 21.50
CA PRO A 125 -10.83 1.56 22.46
C PRO A 125 -9.36 1.10 22.46
N LEU A 126 -9.12 -0.15 22.08
CA LEU A 126 -7.77 -0.76 21.98
C LEU A 126 -7.28 -0.87 20.53
N GLY A 127 -7.96 -0.25 19.57
CA GLY A 127 -7.59 -0.23 18.15
C GLY A 127 -8.04 -1.45 17.33
N ASP A 128 -8.77 -2.41 17.92
CA ASP A 128 -9.34 -3.57 17.23
C ASP A 128 -10.71 -3.95 17.83
N PRO A 129 -11.79 -4.12 17.03
CA PRO A 129 -11.88 -3.91 15.58
C PRO A 129 -12.05 -2.45 15.14
N MET A 130 -11.88 -2.22 13.83
CA MET A 130 -12.18 -0.97 13.13
C MET A 130 -13.55 -1.10 12.44
N GLU A 131 -14.39 -0.07 12.52
CA GLU A 131 -15.63 0.05 11.75
C GLU A 131 -15.45 1.04 10.60
N ILE A 132 -15.79 0.59 9.40
CA ILE A 132 -15.73 1.39 8.17
C ILE A 132 -17.10 1.46 7.50
N ALA A 133 -17.42 2.59 6.88
CA ALA A 133 -18.57 2.72 5.99
C ALA A 133 -18.14 2.45 4.55
N ILE A 134 -18.78 1.48 3.91
CA ILE A 134 -18.56 1.09 2.50
C ILE A 134 -19.90 0.85 1.83
N ARG A 135 -20.09 1.31 0.59
CA ARG A 135 -21.28 1.02 -0.23
C ARG A 135 -22.64 1.21 0.49
N GLY A 136 -22.72 2.16 1.42
CA GLY A 136 -23.94 2.47 2.17
C GLY A 136 -24.22 1.58 3.39
N TYR A 137 -23.28 0.74 3.83
CA TYR A 137 -23.36 0.01 5.09
C TYR A 137 -22.06 0.08 5.89
N GLU A 138 -22.14 -0.26 7.17
CA GLU A 138 -20.98 -0.32 8.06
C GLU A 138 -20.45 -1.75 8.16
N LEU A 139 -19.14 -1.87 8.11
CA LEU A 139 -18.42 -3.13 8.17
C LEU A 139 -17.39 -3.07 9.29
N SER A 140 -17.45 -4.05 10.20
CA SER A 140 -16.42 -4.23 11.23
C SER A 140 -15.34 -5.17 10.70
N LEU A 141 -14.10 -4.70 10.71
CA LEU A 141 -12.91 -5.45 10.31
C LEU A 141 -11.97 -5.59 11.49
N ARG A 142 -11.39 -6.77 11.65
CA ARG A 142 -10.27 -6.92 12.57
C ARG A 142 -9.07 -6.10 12.09
N LYS A 143 -8.21 -5.68 13.00
CA LYS A 143 -6.97 -4.99 12.68
C LYS A 143 -6.12 -5.81 11.71
N SER A 144 -6.00 -7.11 11.94
CA SER A 144 -5.27 -8.02 11.05
C SER A 144 -5.87 -8.13 9.64
N GLU A 145 -7.17 -7.92 9.46
CA GLU A 145 -7.82 -7.86 8.14
C GLU A 145 -7.59 -6.48 7.50
N SER A 146 -7.64 -5.42 8.29
CA SER A 146 -7.40 -4.04 7.86
C SER A 146 -5.96 -3.82 7.38
N GLU A 147 -4.97 -4.44 8.04
CA GLU A 147 -3.56 -4.40 7.63
C GLU A 147 -3.31 -5.01 6.23
N LEU A 148 -4.22 -5.85 5.73
CA LEU A 148 -4.13 -6.46 4.40
C LEU A 148 -4.65 -5.53 3.30
N ILE A 149 -5.40 -4.49 3.65
CA ILE A 149 -6.08 -3.63 2.70
C ILE A 149 -5.25 -2.35 2.54
N ILE A 150 -4.85 -2.07 1.31
CA ILE A 150 -4.09 -0.87 0.98
C ILE A 150 -5.02 0.15 0.37
N VAL A 151 -4.90 1.38 0.84
CA VAL A 151 -5.82 2.46 0.53
C VAL A 151 -5.03 3.70 0.14
N ALA A 152 -5.55 4.43 -0.84
CA ALA A 152 -5.09 5.76 -1.18
C ALA A 152 -5.89 6.73 -0.32
N LYS A 153 -5.22 7.34 0.66
CA LYS A 153 -5.81 8.36 1.51
C LYS A 153 -6.17 9.57 0.65
N GLU A 154 -7.42 10.01 0.74
CA GLU A 154 -7.85 11.25 0.11
C GLU A 154 -7.44 12.39 1.04
N ALA A 155 -6.73 13.39 0.50
CA ALA A 155 -6.45 14.61 1.23
C ALA A 155 -7.74 15.45 1.29
N GLU A 156 -8.11 15.93 2.49
CA GLU A 156 -9.11 16.99 2.68
C GLU A 156 -8.61 18.34 2.17
#